data_AF-A0A0A9ZHK7-F1
#
_entry.id   AF-A0A0A9ZHK7-F1
#
_cell.length_a   1.000
_cell.length_b   1.000
_cell.length_c   1.000
_cell.angle_alpha   90.00
_cell.angle_beta   90.00
_cell.angle_gamma   90.00
#
_symmetry.space_group_name_H-M   'P 1'
#
loop_
_entity.id
_entity.type
_entity.pdbx_description
1 polymer ?
#
loop_
_entity_poly.entity_id
_entity_poly.type
_entity_poly.pdbx_seq_one_letter_code
_entity_poly.pdbx_strand_id
1 'polypeptide(L)'
;RKCVATLSFSDEAGIAKTERQISENLYHGLLQFFNLFPELMGNDFFVAGESYAGKYVPALADRIHRGNPDAVTKINMKGLAIGDGVVDPMPSSDQLARGGDDDGAIIYMLDSYFRHDDVQEQI
;
A
#
# COMPACT_ATOMS: atom_id res chain seq x y z
N ARG A 1 14.51 -11.33 19.01
CA ARG A 1 13.52 -11.29 17.91
C ARG A 1 12.16 -11.01 18.53
N LYS A 2 11.45 -9.99 18.04
CA LYS A 2 10.10 -9.59 18.46
C LYS A 2 9.10 -10.00 17.38
N CYS A 3 7.92 -10.48 17.78
CA CYS A 3 6.80 -10.67 16.86
C CYS A 3 6.31 -9.29 16.40
N VAL A 4 6.12 -9.13 15.09
CA VAL A 4 5.66 -7.86 14.48
C VAL A 4 4.23 -8.01 13.96
N ALA A 5 3.92 -9.13 13.31
CA ALA A 5 2.56 -9.45 12.86
C ALA A 5 2.38 -10.97 12.80
N THR A 6 1.55 -11.52 13.69
CA THR A 6 1.22 -12.96 13.78
C THR A 6 2.47 -13.87 13.84
N LEU A 7 2.95 -14.38 12.71
CA LEU A 7 4.14 -15.25 12.65
C LEU A 7 5.40 -14.51 12.16
N SER A 8 5.25 -13.32 11.60
CA SER A 8 6.36 -12.49 11.13
C SER A 8 7.11 -11.88 12.32
N PHE A 9 8.43 -12.04 12.33
CA PHE A 9 9.30 -11.57 13.40
C PHE A 9 10.48 -10.76 12.84
N SER A 10 10.98 -9.82 13.64
CA SER A 10 12.16 -9.04 13.32
C SER A 10 12.95 -8.72 14.59
N ASP A 11 14.14 -8.19 14.40
CA ASP A 11 14.92 -7.56 15.46
C ASP A 11 14.31 -6.18 15.73
N GLU A 12 14.60 -5.55 16.87
CA GLU A 12 14.04 -4.23 17.18
C GLU A 12 14.41 -3.17 16.15
N ALA A 13 15.61 -3.28 15.56
CA ALA A 13 16.07 -2.40 14.49
C ALA A 13 15.35 -2.65 13.14
N GLY A 14 14.76 -3.84 12.95
CA GLY A 14 14.11 -4.23 11.70
C GLY A 14 12.59 -4.10 11.72
N ILE A 15 12.02 -3.44 12.73
CA ILE A 15 10.59 -3.10 12.76
C ILE A 15 10.41 -1.82 11.94
N ALA A 16 9.61 -1.91 10.87
CA ALA A 16 9.25 -0.75 10.06
C ALA A 16 8.45 0.27 10.90
N LYS A 17 8.80 1.54 10.76
CA LYS A 17 8.20 2.67 11.50
C LYS A 17 7.39 3.61 10.63
N THR A 18 7.57 3.54 9.32
CA THR A 18 6.88 4.38 8.34
C THR A 18 6.24 3.54 7.25
N GLU A 19 5.20 4.06 6.61
CA GLU A 19 4.50 3.38 5.51
C GLU A 19 5.45 3.08 4.35
N ARG A 20 6.42 3.98 4.08
CA ARG A 20 7.50 3.76 3.10
C ARG A 20 8.33 2.51 3.43
N GLN A 21 8.73 2.34 4.69
CA GLN A 21 9.49 1.16 5.10
C GLN A 21 8.64 -0.12 5.01
N ILE A 22 7.34 -0.02 5.30
CA ILE A 22 6.41 -1.14 5.14
C ILE A 22 6.30 -1.53 3.65
N SER A 23 6.09 -0.57 2.75
CA SER A 23 5.97 -0.83 1.31
C SER A 23 7.26 -1.39 0.71
N GLU A 24 8.43 -0.89 1.12
CA GLU A 24 9.72 -1.47 0.70
C GLU A 24 9.85 -2.93 1.16
N ASN A 25 9.58 -3.21 2.44
CA ASN A 25 9.68 -4.57 2.97
C ASN A 25 8.72 -5.53 2.28
N LEU A 26 7.47 -5.10 2.03
CA LEU A 26 6.48 -5.88 1.28
C LEU A 26 6.92 -6.11 -0.17
N TYR A 27 7.44 -5.08 -0.84
CA TYR A 27 7.97 -5.19 -2.20
C TYR A 27 9.13 -6.18 -2.28
N HIS A 28 10.11 -6.09 -1.37
CA HIS A 28 11.21 -7.06 -1.28
C HIS A 28 10.73 -8.48 -0.96
N GLY A 29 9.68 -8.62 -0.16
CA GLY A 29 9.01 -9.89 0.08
C GLY A 29 8.41 -10.48 -1.20
N LEU A 30 7.70 -9.65 -1.99
CA LEU A 30 7.13 -10.07 -3.28
C LEU A 30 8.21 -10.45 -4.30
N LEU A 31 9.29 -9.69 -4.40
CA LEU A 31 10.40 -10.05 -5.29
C LEU A 31 10.99 -11.42 -4.91
N GLN A 32 11.17 -11.69 -3.62
CA GLN A 32 11.64 -13.00 -3.15
C GLN A 32 10.61 -14.11 -3.41
N PHE A 33 9.32 -13.82 -3.20
CA PHE A 33 8.24 -14.75 -3.51
C PHE A 33 8.28 -15.16 -4.99
N PHE A 34 8.38 -14.21 -5.91
CA PHE A 34 8.45 -14.50 -7.33
C PHE A 34 9.77 -15.14 -7.78
N ASN A 35 10.86 -14.92 -7.04
CA ASN A 35 12.10 -15.67 -7.27
C ASN A 35 11.96 -17.15 -6.89
N LEU A 36 11.14 -17.46 -5.88
CA LEU A 36 10.84 -18.84 -5.46
C LEU A 36 9.78 -19.50 -6.36
N PHE A 37 8.86 -18.72 -6.90
CA PHE A 37 7.74 -19.18 -7.75
C PHE A 37 7.72 -18.47 -9.11
N PRO A 38 8.76 -18.66 -9.95
CA PRO A 38 8.88 -17.95 -11.23
C PRO A 38 7.74 -18.28 -12.21
N GLU A 39 7.07 -19.43 -12.06
CA GLU A 39 5.92 -19.83 -12.86
C GLU A 39 4.71 -18.91 -12.69
N LEU A 40 4.62 -18.16 -11.59
CA LEU A 40 3.52 -17.24 -11.32
C LEU A 40 3.74 -15.84 -11.92
N MET A 41 4.93 -15.55 -12.44
CA MET A 41 5.32 -14.22 -12.92
C MET A 41 4.48 -13.69 -14.08
N GLY A 42 3.97 -14.58 -14.93
CA GLY A 42 3.14 -14.20 -16.07
C GLY A 42 1.70 -13.84 -15.71
N ASN A 43 1.27 -14.13 -14.48
CA ASN A 43 -0.12 -13.93 -14.08
C ASN A 43 -0.44 -12.46 -13.86
N ASP A 44 -1.72 -12.12 -13.97
CA ASP A 44 -2.21 -10.82 -13.56
C ASP A 44 -2.14 -10.70 -12.04
N PHE A 45 -1.51 -9.64 -11.56
CA PHE A 45 -1.29 -9.41 -10.15
C PHE A 45 -2.16 -8.26 -9.63
N PHE A 46 -2.82 -8.49 -8.49
CA PHE A 46 -3.69 -7.53 -7.83
C PHE A 46 -3.27 -7.39 -6.37
N VAL A 47 -3.23 -6.14 -5.88
CA VAL A 47 -3.01 -5.86 -4.45
C VAL A 47 -4.34 -5.57 -3.79
N ALA A 48 -4.74 -6.37 -2.82
CA ALA A 48 -5.99 -6.17 -2.09
C ALA A 48 -5.75 -6.15 -0.58
N GLY A 49 -6.59 -5.39 0.14
CA GLY A 49 -6.51 -5.31 1.60
C GLY A 49 -7.73 -4.64 2.22
N GLU A 50 -7.86 -4.80 3.53
CA GLU A 50 -8.99 -4.31 4.32
C GLU A 50 -8.51 -3.45 5.51
N SER A 51 -9.36 -2.54 6.00
CA SER A 51 -9.11 -1.77 7.22
C SER A 51 -7.86 -0.89 7.09
N TYR A 52 -6.89 -1.01 7.99
CA TYR A 52 -5.66 -0.21 7.94
C TYR A 52 -4.81 -0.50 6.69
N ALA A 53 -5.09 -1.58 5.96
CA ALA A 53 -4.50 -1.82 4.64
C ALA A 53 -4.94 -0.79 3.58
N GLY A 54 -5.93 0.06 3.86
CA GLY A 54 -6.23 1.26 3.06
C GLY A 54 -5.01 2.18 2.84
N LYS A 55 -4.02 2.14 3.76
CA LYS A 55 -2.71 2.79 3.59
C LYS A 55 -1.70 1.91 2.85
N TYR A 56 -1.67 0.62 3.17
CA TYR A 56 -0.63 -0.29 2.68
C TYR A 56 -0.82 -0.68 1.22
N VAL A 57 -2.07 -0.88 0.78
CA VAL A 57 -2.42 -1.27 -0.59
C VAL A 57 -1.93 -0.22 -1.61
N PRO A 58 -2.29 1.08 -1.49
CA PRO A 58 -1.81 2.09 -2.43
C PRO A 58 -0.30 2.33 -2.32
N ALA A 59 0.29 2.29 -1.12
CA ALA A 59 1.73 2.45 -0.94
C ALA A 59 2.54 1.33 -1.63
N LEU A 60 2.10 0.07 -1.50
CA LEU A 60 2.73 -1.06 -2.17
C LEU A 60 2.52 -0.99 -3.69
N ALA A 61 1.33 -0.63 -4.13
CA ALA A 61 1.01 -0.45 -5.55
C ALA A 61 1.92 0.59 -6.22
N ASP A 62 2.06 1.78 -5.61
CA ASP A 62 2.96 2.84 -6.08
C ASP A 62 4.41 2.35 -6.10
N ARG A 63 4.84 1.63 -5.07
CA ARG A 63 6.20 1.10 -5.00
C ARG A 63 6.51 0.07 -6.09
N ILE A 64 5.56 -0.81 -6.41
CA ILE A 64 5.66 -1.75 -7.54
C ILE A 64 5.73 -0.98 -8.85
N HIS A 65 4.83 -0.01 -9.05
CA HIS A 65 4.78 0.80 -10.25
C HIS A 65 6.10 1.53 -10.52
N ARG A 66 6.69 2.17 -9.50
CA ARG A 66 7.98 2.86 -9.59
C ARG A 66 9.18 1.91 -9.71
N GLY A 67 9.11 0.71 -9.14
CA GLY A 67 10.20 -0.27 -9.18
C GLY A 67 10.28 -1.04 -10.49
N ASN A 68 9.14 -1.30 -11.14
CA ASN A 68 9.04 -2.13 -12.33
C ASN A 68 9.88 -1.69 -13.55
N PRO A 69 10.07 -0.39 -13.85
CA PRO A 69 10.87 0.05 -14.99
C PRO A 69 12.31 -0.49 -14.96
N ASP A 70 12.94 -0.42 -13.78
CA ASP A 70 14.36 -0.78 -13.57
C ASP A 70 14.54 -2.20 -13.00
N ALA A 71 13.45 -2.91 -12.69
CA ALA A 71 13.51 -4.23 -12.09
C ALA A 71 13.84 -5.34 -13.12
N VAL A 72 14.70 -6.26 -12.70
CA VAL A 72 14.93 -7.55 -13.39
C VAL A 72 13.67 -8.42 -13.31
N THR A 73 13.06 -8.50 -12.13
CA THR A 73 11.80 -9.21 -11.86
C THR A 73 10.65 -8.20 -11.89
N LYS A 74 9.85 -8.20 -12.96
CA LYS A 74 8.73 -7.27 -13.16
C LYS A 74 7.41 -7.88 -12.71
N ILE A 75 6.71 -7.23 -11.80
CA ILE A 75 5.41 -7.68 -11.33
C ILE A 75 4.33 -7.17 -12.28
N ASN A 76 3.58 -8.07 -12.92
CA ASN A 76 2.51 -7.74 -13.87
C ASN A 76 1.24 -7.21 -13.15
N MET A 77 1.36 -6.04 -12.53
CA MET A 77 0.29 -5.42 -11.76
C MET A 77 -0.84 -4.92 -12.67
N LYS A 78 -2.07 -5.33 -12.39
CA LYS A 78 -3.29 -4.93 -13.13
C LYS A 78 -4.21 -4.00 -12.36
N GLY A 79 -4.17 -4.05 -11.04
CA GLY A 79 -5.03 -3.20 -10.22
C GLY A 79 -4.85 -3.42 -8.74
N LEU A 80 -5.68 -2.72 -7.98
CA LEU A 80 -5.76 -2.84 -6.53
C LEU A 80 -7.21 -2.77 -6.06
N ALA A 81 -7.48 -3.27 -4.86
CA ALA A 81 -8.79 -3.20 -4.21
C ALA A 81 -8.63 -2.90 -2.71
N ILE A 82 -9.48 -2.03 -2.18
CA ILE A 82 -9.48 -1.65 -0.76
C ILE A 82 -10.89 -1.85 -0.21
N GLY A 83 -11.02 -2.65 0.84
CA GLY A 83 -12.28 -2.86 1.56
C GLY A 83 -12.29 -2.13 2.90
N ASP A 84 -13.34 -1.37 3.19
CA ASP A 84 -13.53 -0.63 4.47
C ASP A 84 -12.23 0.02 5.00
N GLY A 85 -11.51 0.67 4.08
CA GLY A 85 -10.12 1.07 4.30
C GLY A 85 -9.99 2.43 4.94
N VAL A 86 -9.03 2.58 5.85
CA VAL A 86 -8.57 3.91 6.28
C VAL A 86 -7.63 4.46 5.21
N VAL A 87 -8.14 5.34 4.34
CA VAL A 87 -7.39 5.92 3.20
C VAL A 87 -6.98 7.37 3.48
N ASP A 88 -7.85 8.15 4.10
CA ASP A 88 -7.58 9.51 4.59
C ASP A 88 -7.54 9.47 6.13
N PRO A 89 -6.65 10.20 6.84
CA PRO A 89 -6.89 10.53 8.24
C PRO A 89 -8.34 10.96 8.44
N MET A 90 -9.01 10.36 9.44
CA MET A 90 -10.40 10.66 9.75
C MET A 90 -10.63 12.17 9.70
N PRO A 91 -11.53 12.64 8.82
CA PRO A 91 -11.87 14.05 8.75
C PRO A 91 -12.28 14.51 10.15
N SER A 92 -11.91 15.73 10.55
CA SER A 92 -12.44 16.28 11.81
C SER A 92 -13.97 16.21 11.78
N SER A 93 -14.62 16.23 12.95
CA SER A 93 -16.09 16.13 13.06
C SER A 93 -16.85 17.07 12.11
N ASP A 94 -16.23 18.18 11.71
CA ASP A 94 -16.77 19.20 10.82
C ASP A 94 -16.81 18.78 9.34
N GLN A 95 -15.94 17.87 8.91
CA GLN A 95 -15.90 17.38 7.52
C GLN A 95 -16.88 16.20 7.29
N LEU A 96 -17.15 15.40 8.33
CA LEU A 96 -18.20 14.37 8.31
C LEU A 96 -19.61 14.95 8.11
N ALA A 97 -19.85 16.20 8.52
CA ALA A 97 -21.14 16.87 8.37
C ALA A 97 -21.43 17.37 6.94
N ARG A 98 -20.45 17.32 6.03
CA ARG A 98 -20.54 17.90 4.68
C ARG A 98 -20.54 16.89 3.52
N GLY A 99 -20.23 15.63 3.78
CA GLY A 99 -20.13 14.59 2.75
C GLY A 99 -21.46 13.90 2.49
N GLY A 100 -22.36 14.57 1.76
CA GLY A 100 -23.45 13.90 1.06
C GLY A 100 -22.90 13.30 -0.23
N ASP A 101 -23.09 11.99 -0.38
CA ASP A 101 -22.78 11.15 -1.54
C ASP A 101 -21.32 10.61 -1.58
N ASP A 102 -21.25 9.34 -1.22
CA ASP A 102 -20.12 8.42 -1.01
C ASP A 102 -19.27 8.15 -2.27
N ASP A 103 -19.84 8.22 -3.46
CA ASP A 103 -19.13 7.93 -4.72
C ASP A 103 -18.13 9.04 -5.12
N GLY A 104 -18.46 10.30 -4.83
CA GLY A 104 -17.59 11.45 -5.12
C GLY A 104 -16.38 11.52 -4.18
N ALA A 105 -16.54 11.01 -2.96
CA ALA A 105 -15.48 10.98 -1.96
C ALA A 105 -14.34 10.04 -2.37
N ILE A 106 -14.64 8.86 -2.94
CA ILE A 106 -13.62 7.88 -3.34
C ILE A 106 -12.74 8.43 -4.48
N ILE A 107 -13.34 9.04 -5.51
CA ILE A 107 -12.60 9.61 -6.65
C ILE A 107 -11.77 10.82 -6.19
N TYR A 108 -12.36 11.71 -5.38
CA TYR A 108 -11.66 12.87 -4.83
C TYR A 108 -10.54 12.47 -3.85
N MET A 109 -10.70 11.38 -3.08
CA MET A 109 -9.70 10.84 -2.16
C MET A 109 -8.53 10.17 -2.89
N LEU A 110 -8.79 9.42 -3.97
CA LEU A 110 -7.71 8.86 -4.79
C LEU A 110 -6.92 10.00 -5.46
N ASP A 111 -7.62 10.99 -6.01
CA ASP A 111 -7.01 12.15 -6.66
C ASP A 111 -6.24 13.05 -5.67
N SER A 112 -6.71 13.21 -4.43
CA SER A 112 -5.98 13.95 -3.38
C SER A 112 -4.77 13.17 -2.84
N TYR A 113 -4.87 11.84 -2.72
CA TYR A 113 -3.75 10.96 -2.33
C TYR A 113 -2.62 10.98 -3.37
N PHE A 114 -2.95 11.14 -4.65
CA PHE A 114 -1.95 11.27 -5.73
C PHE A 114 -1.47 12.71 -5.98
N ARG A 115 -2.18 13.75 -5.51
CA ARG A 115 -1.83 15.17 -5.75
C ARG A 115 -1.12 15.87 -4.59
N HIS A 116 -1.26 15.40 -3.35
CA HIS A 116 -0.53 16.01 -2.25
C HIS A 116 0.89 15.49 -2.18
N ASP A 117 1.83 16.32 -2.67
CA ASP A 117 3.25 16.24 -2.27
C ASP A 117 3.39 16.29 -0.73
N ASP A 118 2.39 16.80 -0.02
CA ASP A 118 2.33 16.96 1.44
C ASP A 118 2.14 15.65 2.20
N VAL A 119 1.70 14.55 1.55
CA VAL A 119 1.76 13.24 2.22
C VAL A 119 3.24 12.90 2.49
N GLN A 120 4.21 13.38 1.69
CA GLN A 120 5.65 13.16 1.94
C GLN A 120 6.18 13.78 3.25
N GLU A 121 5.54 14.81 3.82
CA GLU A 121 6.09 15.52 4.99
C GLU A 121 5.66 14.97 6.37
N GLN A 122 4.81 13.94 6.39
CA GLN A 122 4.66 13.06 7.57
C GLN A 122 5.04 11.60 7.27
N ILE A 123 5.83 11.34 6.20
CA ILE A 123 6.38 10.02 5.79
C ILE A 123 7.90 9.89 6.06
#